data_AF-A0A9W8NV41-F1
#
_entry.id   AF-A0A9W8NV41-F1
#
_cell.length_a   1.000
_cell.length_b   1.000
_cell.length_c   1.000
_cell.angle_alpha   90.00
_cell.angle_beta   90.00
_cell.angle_gamma   90.00
#
_symmetry.space_group_name_H-M   'P 1'
#
loop_
_entity.id
_entity.type
_entity.pdbx_description
1 polymer ?
#
loop_
_entity_poly.entity_id
_entity_poly.type
_entity_poly.pdbx_seq_one_letter_code
_entity_poly.pdbx_strand_id
1 'polypeptide(L)'
;MREQTVPGYTCIILLIIGNICGGIISRRAFGGEINAQSAYYILAIMLIFSALMGYYNVKRNTRAHRKWMLRSVVYFSVVISARLIMLAARLIVSNIGTYHSLWRCDEVFFIVKDENTLIQQFPQCSSSTPSDNGLYVPVHASIYEGKLGTAAAVRVVQGMALWVATIIHMALVEAYIRSTESANSQRHGFVLEARDFDSEKTYSPRNSYW
;
A
#
# COMPACT_ATOMS: atom_id res chain seq x y z
N MET A 1 25.26 11.25 24.62
CA MET A 1 25.13 10.65 23.26
C MET A 1 24.24 9.39 23.21
N ARG A 2 23.19 9.25 24.05
CA ARG A 2 22.31 8.06 24.08
C ARG A 2 20.86 8.38 23.64
N GLU A 3 20.56 9.63 23.33
CA GLU A 3 19.18 10.11 23.10
C GLU A 3 18.77 10.17 21.62
N GLN A 4 19.72 10.17 20.68
CA GLN A 4 19.40 10.27 19.25
C GLN A 4 18.92 8.95 18.60
N THR A 5 19.03 7.81 19.30
CA THR A 5 18.55 6.51 18.81
C THR A 5 17.09 6.22 19.19
N VAL A 6 16.54 6.94 20.17
CA VAL A 6 15.17 6.75 20.68
C VAL A 6 14.11 6.95 19.59
N PRO A 7 14.17 7.99 18.73
CA PRO A 7 13.13 8.22 17.72
C PRO A 7 13.00 7.05 16.73
N GLY A 8 14.13 6.47 16.30
CA GLY A 8 14.13 5.39 15.32
C GLY A 8 13.48 4.10 15.83
N TYR A 9 13.77 3.69 17.07
CA TYR A 9 13.15 2.52 17.67
C TYR A 9 11.66 2.75 17.97
N THR A 10 11.29 3.95 18.44
CA THR A 10 9.90 4.33 18.64
C THR A 10 9.09 4.29 17.34
N CYS A 11 9.65 4.79 16.23
CA CYS A 11 9.01 4.71 14.91
C CYS A 11 8.74 3.26 14.49
N ILE A 12 9.69 2.34 14.68
CA ILE A 12 9.51 0.93 14.30
C ILE A 12 8.40 0.27 15.14
N ILE A 13 8.36 0.53 16.45
CA ILE A 13 7.32 -0.03 17.34
C ILE A 13 5.94 0.52 16.95
N LEU A 14 5.83 1.83 16.74
CA LEU A 14 4.58 2.46 16.30
C LEU A 14 4.12 1.94 14.94
N LEU A 15 5.06 1.69 14.02
CA LEU A 15 4.76 1.13 12.71
C LEU A 15 4.15 -0.29 12.83
N ILE A 16 4.73 -1.15 13.68
CA ILE A 16 4.21 -2.51 13.89
C ILE A 16 2.82 -2.47 14.51
N ILE A 17 2.62 -1.68 15.56
CA ILE A 17 1.31 -1.52 16.22
C ILE A 17 0.28 -0.97 15.24
N GLY A 18 0.62 0.07 14.48
CA GLY A 18 -0.25 0.66 13.46
C GLY A 18 -0.66 -0.34 12.38
N ASN A 19 0.25 -1.22 11.94
CA ASN A 19 -0.06 -2.28 10.98
C ASN A 19 -1.04 -3.31 11.55
N ILE A 20 -0.86 -3.73 12.81
CA ILE A 20 -1.77 -4.68 13.47
C ILE A 20 -3.17 -4.07 13.59
N CYS A 21 -3.27 -2.82 14.06
CA CYS A 21 -4.55 -2.11 14.14
C CYS A 21 -5.21 -1.97 12.76
N GLY A 22 -4.43 -1.63 11.72
CA GLY A 22 -4.92 -1.57 10.34
C GLY A 22 -5.45 -2.91 9.84
N GLY A 23 -4.74 -4.01 10.12
CA GLY A 23 -5.17 -5.36 9.78
C GLY A 23 -6.49 -5.76 10.45
N ILE A 24 -6.68 -5.42 11.73
CA ILE A 24 -7.93 -5.69 12.45
C ILE A 24 -9.10 -4.94 11.82
N ILE A 25 -8.90 -3.67 11.45
CA ILE A 25 -9.92 -2.80 10.86
C ILE A 25 -10.23 -3.19 9.41
N SER A 26 -9.29 -3.79 8.68
CA SER A 26 -9.46 -4.17 7.27
C SER A 26 -10.70 -5.03 6.99
N ARG A 27 -11.12 -5.86 7.95
CA ARG A 27 -12.31 -6.72 7.83
C ARG A 27 -13.64 -5.95 7.79
N ARG A 28 -13.65 -4.72 8.29
CA ARG A 28 -14.85 -3.85 8.31
C ARG A 28 -14.70 -2.66 7.36
N ALA A 29 -13.48 -2.33 6.96
CA ALA A 29 -13.21 -1.24 6.04
C ALA A 29 -13.79 -1.57 4.65
N PHE A 30 -14.50 -0.61 4.05
CA PHE A 30 -15.08 -0.72 2.70
C PHE A 30 -15.90 -2.01 2.49
N GLY A 31 -16.74 -2.41 3.46
CA GLY A 31 -17.58 -3.60 3.35
C GLY A 31 -16.86 -4.93 3.54
N GLY A 32 -15.57 -4.91 3.88
CA GLY A 32 -14.82 -6.12 4.19
C GLY A 32 -14.58 -7.02 2.99
N GLU A 33 -14.45 -6.46 1.78
CA GLU A 33 -14.17 -7.29 0.59
C GLU A 33 -12.84 -8.05 0.71
N ILE A 34 -12.88 -9.34 0.38
CA ILE A 34 -11.74 -10.27 0.51
C ILE A 34 -10.55 -9.78 -0.34
N ASN A 35 -10.83 -9.14 -1.48
CA ASN A 35 -9.81 -8.56 -2.35
C ASN A 35 -9.03 -7.41 -1.69
N ALA A 36 -9.72 -6.54 -0.94
CA ALA A 36 -9.07 -5.47 -0.21
C ALA A 36 -8.35 -6.02 1.03
N GLN A 37 -8.96 -6.97 1.75
CA GLN A 37 -8.35 -7.63 2.90
C GLN A 37 -7.02 -8.31 2.54
N SER A 38 -6.99 -9.10 1.46
CA SER A 38 -5.78 -9.80 1.02
C SER A 38 -4.64 -8.83 0.71
N ALA A 39 -4.93 -7.72 0.02
CA ALA A 39 -3.95 -6.67 -0.24
C ALA A 39 -3.39 -6.05 1.05
N TYR A 40 -4.26 -5.72 2.02
CA TYR A 40 -3.84 -5.17 3.31
C TYR A 40 -2.96 -6.15 4.10
N TYR A 41 -3.33 -7.43 4.17
CA TYR A 41 -2.55 -8.44 4.90
C TYR A 41 -1.18 -8.65 4.27
N ILE A 42 -1.09 -8.70 2.94
CA ILE A 42 0.18 -8.84 2.24
C ILE A 42 1.07 -7.61 2.46
N LEU A 43 0.50 -6.41 2.36
CA LEU A 43 1.23 -5.17 2.67
C LEU A 43 1.75 -5.15 4.11
N ALA A 44 0.93 -5.56 5.07
CA ALA A 44 1.33 -5.64 6.47
C ALA A 44 2.48 -6.63 6.67
N ILE A 45 2.41 -7.82 6.06
CA ILE A 45 3.48 -8.83 6.12
C ILE A 45 4.77 -8.28 5.51
N MET A 46 4.70 -7.66 4.32
CA MET A 46 5.86 -7.06 3.65
C MET A 46 6.51 -5.96 4.49
N LEU A 47 5.68 -5.11 5.12
CA LEU A 47 6.15 -4.00 5.95
C LEU A 47 6.77 -4.50 7.26
N ILE A 48 6.14 -5.44 7.95
CA ILE A 48 6.68 -6.05 9.17
C ILE A 48 7.98 -6.81 8.86
N PHE A 49 7.99 -7.62 7.80
CA PHE A 49 9.17 -8.39 7.40
C PHE A 49 10.36 -7.48 7.06
N SER A 50 10.13 -6.42 6.27
CA SER A 50 11.18 -5.46 5.94
C SER A 50 11.68 -4.69 7.18
N ALA A 51 10.79 -4.33 8.10
CA ALA A 51 11.17 -3.67 9.35
C ALA A 51 12.00 -4.58 10.27
N LEU A 52 11.61 -5.86 10.41
CA LEU A 52 12.35 -6.85 11.20
C LEU A 52 13.74 -7.11 10.61
N MET A 53 13.84 -7.29 9.29
CA MET A 53 15.12 -7.45 8.60
C MET A 53 16.00 -6.19 8.73
N GLY A 54 15.39 -5.01 8.70
CA GLY A 54 16.08 -3.74 8.97
C GLY A 54 16.63 -3.70 10.39
N TYR A 55 15.83 -4.05 11.40
CA TYR A 55 16.23 -4.08 12.80
C TYR A 55 17.37 -5.09 13.04
N TYR A 56 17.25 -6.30 12.51
CA TYR A 56 18.26 -7.36 12.63
C TYR A 56 19.62 -6.92 12.07
N ASN A 57 19.63 -6.23 10.93
CA ASN A 57 20.86 -5.80 10.27
C ASN A 57 21.46 -4.50 10.84
N VAL A 58 20.80 -3.82 11.79
CA VAL A 58 21.23 -2.49 12.27
C VAL A 58 22.64 -2.51 12.88
N LYS A 59 22.99 -3.59 13.59
CA LYS A 59 24.32 -3.79 14.20
C LYS A 59 25.24 -4.68 13.37
N ARG A 60 24.70 -5.45 12.43
CA ARG A 60 25.45 -6.46 11.66
C ARG A 60 25.98 -5.91 10.34
N ASN A 61 25.12 -5.23 9.57
CA ASN A 61 25.41 -4.74 8.24
C ASN A 61 24.62 -3.45 7.95
N THR A 62 25.23 -2.29 8.17
CA THR A 62 24.58 -0.99 8.00
C THR A 62 24.09 -0.74 6.56
N ARG A 63 24.78 -1.30 5.55
CA ARG A 63 24.34 -1.24 4.15
C ARG A 63 23.05 -2.04 3.93
N ALA A 64 22.95 -3.25 4.49
CA ALA A 64 21.74 -4.06 4.38
C ALA A 64 20.58 -3.42 5.16
N HIS A 65 20.86 -2.87 6.35
CA HIS A 65 19.88 -2.08 7.11
C HIS A 65 19.26 -0.98 6.25
N ARG A 66 20.07 -0.16 5.57
CA ARG A 66 19.58 0.92 4.69
C ARG A 66 18.67 0.39 3.58
N LYS A 67 19.06 -0.71 2.92
CA LYS A 67 18.25 -1.34 1.85
C LYS A 67 16.89 -1.84 2.38
N TRP A 68 16.85 -2.44 3.56
CA TRP A 68 15.62 -2.93 4.17
C TRP A 68 14.72 -1.80 4.68
N MET A 69 15.29 -0.77 5.30
CA MET A 69 14.52 0.41 5.72
C MET A 69 13.90 1.15 4.53
N LEU A 70 14.62 1.25 3.41
CA LEU A 70 14.07 1.85 2.20
C LEU A 70 12.84 1.10 1.68
N ARG A 71 12.89 -0.24 1.68
CA ARG A 71 11.71 -1.07 1.33
C ARG A 71 10.53 -0.78 2.24
N SER A 72 10.74 -0.68 3.55
CA SER A 72 9.67 -0.35 4.50
C SER A 72 9.02 1.02 4.20
N VAL A 73 9.82 2.06 3.94
CA VAL A 73 9.30 3.41 3.64
C VAL A 73 8.48 3.42 2.34
N VAL A 74 8.97 2.73 1.30
CA VAL A 74 8.27 2.64 0.00
C VAL A 74 6.98 1.81 0.13
N TYR A 75 6.96 0.75 0.94
CA TYR A 75 5.74 0.00 1.19
C TYR A 75 4.70 0.81 1.98
N PHE A 76 5.15 1.71 2.87
CA PHE A 76 4.25 2.61 3.58
C PHE A 76 3.57 3.62 2.63
N SER A 77 4.26 4.09 1.59
CA SER A 77 3.68 5.03 0.61
C SER A 77 2.63 4.39 -0.32
N VAL A 78 2.51 3.05 -0.34
CA VAL A 78 1.50 2.34 -1.15
C VAL A 78 0.09 2.81 -0.83
N VAL A 79 -0.24 3.01 0.45
CA VAL A 79 -1.60 3.41 0.87
C VAL A 79 -1.96 4.78 0.31
N ILE A 80 -1.00 5.72 0.27
CA ILE A 80 -1.20 7.06 -0.28
C ILE A 80 -1.43 6.98 -1.78
N SER A 81 -0.55 6.26 -2.49
CA SER A 81 -0.65 6.08 -3.93
C SER A 81 -1.93 5.35 -4.34
N ALA A 82 -2.38 4.36 -3.55
CA ALA A 82 -3.64 3.67 -3.77
C ALA A 82 -4.83 4.65 -3.73
N ARG A 83 -4.84 5.63 -2.81
CA ARG A 83 -5.90 6.66 -2.78
C ARG A 83 -5.97 7.47 -4.07
N LEU A 84 -4.82 7.84 -4.64
CA LEU A 84 -4.77 8.57 -5.90
C LEU A 84 -5.30 7.71 -7.05
N ILE A 85 -4.91 6.44 -7.12
CA ILE A 85 -5.40 5.49 -8.13
C ILE A 85 -6.92 5.30 -8.00
N MET A 86 -7.44 5.17 -6.78
CA MET A 86 -8.88 5.04 -6.54
C MET A 86 -9.68 6.25 -7.05
N LEU A 87 -9.16 7.47 -6.86
CA LEU A 87 -9.84 8.69 -7.31
C LEU A 87 -10.01 8.72 -8.83
N ALA A 88 -9.07 8.18 -9.59
CA ALA A 88 -9.17 8.00 -11.04
C ALA A 88 -10.05 6.79 -11.40
N ALA A 89 -9.83 5.65 -10.76
CA ALA A 89 -10.51 4.39 -11.07
C ALA A 89 -12.03 4.49 -10.88
N ARG A 90 -12.52 5.21 -9.86
CA ARG A 90 -13.96 5.39 -9.65
C ARG A 90 -14.65 6.12 -10.81
N LEU A 91 -13.96 7.03 -11.50
CA LEU A 91 -14.50 7.74 -12.66
C LEU A 91 -14.66 6.78 -13.83
N ILE A 92 -13.64 5.96 -14.07
CA ILE A 92 -13.63 4.95 -15.14
C ILE A 92 -14.74 3.93 -14.92
N VAL A 93 -14.85 3.37 -13.71
CA VAL A 93 -15.90 2.40 -13.36
C VAL A 93 -17.30 2.98 -13.53
N SER A 94 -17.50 4.25 -13.15
CA SER A 94 -18.80 4.92 -13.31
C SER A 94 -19.17 5.17 -14.78
N ASN A 95 -18.18 5.40 -15.64
CA ASN A 95 -18.41 5.57 -17.09
C ASN A 95 -18.71 4.24 -17.78
N ILE A 96 -18.20 3.11 -17.25
CA ILE A 96 -18.52 1.78 -17.78
C ILE A 96 -19.94 1.38 -17.38
N GLY A 97 -20.35 1.63 -16.13
CA GLY A 97 -21.74 1.46 -15.69
C GLY A 97 -22.24 0.01 -15.62
N THR A 98 -21.33 -0.98 -15.56
CA THR A 98 -21.69 -2.41 -15.46
C THR A 98 -21.23 -3.05 -14.15
N TYR A 99 -20.58 -2.29 -13.28
CA TYR A 99 -20.02 -2.80 -12.05
C TYR A 99 -21.00 -2.64 -10.89
N HIS A 100 -21.09 -3.68 -10.07
CA HIS A 100 -21.89 -3.68 -8.85
C HIS A 100 -21.01 -4.12 -7.67
N SER A 101 -21.25 -3.53 -6.50
CA SER A 101 -20.68 -4.01 -5.23
C SER A 101 -21.75 -4.63 -4.38
N LEU A 102 -21.37 -5.61 -3.56
CA LEU A 102 -22.28 -6.22 -2.59
C LEU A 102 -22.31 -5.37 -1.32
N TRP A 103 -23.54 -5.08 -0.86
CA TRP A 103 -23.81 -4.32 0.36
C TRP A 103 -24.81 -5.07 1.22
N ARG A 104 -24.70 -4.95 2.54
CA ARG A 104 -25.72 -5.49 3.44
C ARG A 104 -26.90 -4.52 3.52
N CYS A 105 -28.12 -5.03 3.69
CA CYS A 105 -29.32 -4.17 3.77
C CYS A 105 -29.25 -3.11 4.88
N ASP A 106 -28.61 -3.42 6.01
CA ASP A 106 -28.37 -2.47 7.12
C ASP A 106 -27.39 -1.35 6.71
N GLU A 107 -26.35 -1.67 5.94
CA GLU A 107 -25.42 -0.67 5.39
C GLU A 107 -26.10 0.25 4.38
N VAL A 108 -26.99 -0.29 3.54
CA VAL A 108 -27.76 0.51 2.58
C VAL A 108 -28.73 1.43 3.31
N PHE A 109 -29.49 0.92 4.29
CA PHE A 109 -30.40 1.72 5.11
C PHE A 109 -29.67 2.83 5.86
N PHE A 110 -28.47 2.57 6.40
CA PHE A 110 -27.65 3.58 7.07
C PHE A 110 -27.30 4.77 6.16
N ILE A 111 -27.15 4.54 4.85
CA ILE A 111 -26.84 5.59 3.87
C ILE A 111 -28.12 6.29 3.37
N VAL A 112 -29.16 5.53 3.02
CA VAL A 112 -30.40 6.04 2.42
C VAL A 112 -31.26 6.75 3.47
N LYS A 113 -31.32 6.23 4.70
CA LYS A 113 -32.06 6.76 5.87
C LYS A 113 -33.56 6.92 5.70
N ASP A 114 -34.11 6.54 4.55
CA ASP A 114 -35.54 6.53 4.27
C ASP A 114 -35.97 5.11 3.88
N GLU A 115 -37.02 4.63 4.55
CA GLU A 115 -37.49 3.25 4.43
C GLU A 115 -38.26 3.03 3.12
N ASN A 116 -39.04 4.03 2.69
CA ASN A 116 -39.84 3.93 1.47
C ASN A 116 -38.95 3.84 0.21
N THR A 117 -37.93 4.71 0.12
CA THR A 117 -36.94 4.64 -0.97
C THR A 117 -36.09 3.38 -0.92
N LEU A 118 -35.76 2.87 0.28
CA LEU A 118 -35.06 1.59 0.41
C LEU A 118 -35.88 0.44 -0.17
N ILE A 119 -37.15 0.30 0.22
CA ILE A 119 -38.02 -0.79 -0.25
C ILE A 119 -38.30 -0.66 -1.75
N GLN A 120 -38.43 0.57 -2.27
CA GLN A 120 -38.64 0.81 -3.69
C GLN A 120 -37.42 0.41 -4.54
N GLN A 121 -36.20 0.72 -4.08
CA GLN A 121 -34.97 0.43 -4.81
C GLN A 121 -34.42 -0.99 -4.56
N PHE A 122 -34.63 -1.51 -3.36
CA PHE A 122 -34.14 -2.81 -2.90
C PHE A 122 -35.26 -3.56 -2.19
N PRO A 123 -36.26 -4.08 -2.92
CA PRO A 123 -37.42 -4.76 -2.32
C PRO A 123 -37.03 -5.97 -1.47
N GLN A 124 -35.89 -6.60 -1.77
CA GLN A 124 -35.32 -7.68 -0.97
C GLN A 124 -34.88 -7.27 0.46
N CYS A 125 -34.82 -5.97 0.77
CA CYS A 125 -34.53 -5.45 2.10
C CYS A 125 -35.80 -5.16 2.94
N SER A 126 -37.00 -5.56 2.48
CA SER A 126 -38.28 -5.24 3.14
C SER A 126 -38.58 -6.02 4.44
N SER A 127 -37.66 -6.82 4.97
CA SER A 127 -37.91 -7.59 6.19
C SER A 127 -37.98 -6.66 7.41
N SER A 128 -38.96 -6.90 8.29
CA SER A 128 -39.27 -6.13 9.51
C SER A 128 -38.11 -5.94 10.50
N THR A 129 -36.98 -6.62 10.29
CA THR A 129 -35.69 -6.36 10.95
C THR A 129 -34.57 -6.37 9.90
N PRO A 130 -34.28 -5.24 9.23
CA PRO A 130 -33.19 -5.13 8.25
C PRO A 130 -31.81 -5.51 8.81
N SER A 131 -31.66 -5.50 10.14
CA SER A 131 -30.46 -5.89 10.88
C SER A 131 -30.28 -7.40 11.07
N ASP A 132 -31.33 -8.23 10.99
CA ASP A 132 -31.27 -9.64 11.40
C ASP A 132 -30.88 -10.62 10.29
N ASN A 133 -31.19 -10.31 9.03
CA ASN A 133 -31.13 -11.35 7.99
C ASN A 133 -29.78 -11.50 7.27
N GLY A 134 -28.79 -10.65 7.56
CA GLY A 134 -27.47 -10.76 6.92
C GLY A 134 -27.52 -10.75 5.38
N LEU A 135 -28.61 -10.25 4.78
CA LEU A 135 -28.87 -10.27 3.34
C LEU A 135 -27.95 -9.27 2.64
N TYR A 136 -27.37 -9.72 1.52
CA TYR A 136 -26.53 -8.90 0.65
C TYR A 136 -27.29 -8.55 -0.63
N VAL A 137 -27.18 -7.29 -1.03
CA VAL A 137 -27.78 -6.75 -2.23
C VAL A 137 -26.72 -6.14 -3.15
N PRO A 138 -26.84 -6.32 -4.47
CA PRO A 138 -25.95 -5.66 -5.41
C PRO A 138 -26.35 -4.18 -5.55
N VAL A 139 -25.41 -3.28 -5.28
CA VAL A 139 -25.56 -1.84 -5.46
C VAL A 139 -24.69 -1.42 -6.65
N HIS A 140 -25.28 -0.69 -7.58
CA HIS A 140 -24.58 -0.19 -8.75
C HIS A 140 -23.49 0.82 -8.38
N ALA A 141 -22.32 0.65 -9.00
CA ALA A 141 -21.10 1.40 -8.68
C ALA A 141 -20.96 2.62 -9.59
N SER A 142 -21.65 3.71 -9.25
CA SER A 142 -21.63 4.95 -10.04
C SER A 142 -21.56 6.20 -9.17
N ILE A 143 -20.62 7.10 -9.46
CA ILE A 143 -20.54 8.42 -8.82
C ILE A 143 -21.72 9.34 -9.18
N TYR A 144 -22.47 9.03 -10.23
CA TYR A 144 -23.60 9.84 -10.69
C TYR A 144 -24.89 9.52 -9.92
N GLU A 145 -24.92 8.41 -9.19
CA GLU A 145 -26.11 7.88 -8.49
C GLU A 145 -26.13 8.25 -6.99
N GLY A 146 -25.65 9.46 -6.69
CA GLY A 146 -25.65 10.00 -5.32
C GLY A 146 -24.67 9.30 -4.37
N LYS A 147 -24.97 9.35 -3.08
CA LYS A 147 -24.05 8.91 -2.01
C LYS A 147 -23.84 7.40 -2.00
N LEU A 148 -24.91 6.63 -2.21
CA LEU A 148 -24.87 5.17 -2.21
C LEU A 148 -24.03 4.65 -3.39
N GLY A 149 -24.31 5.13 -4.60
CA GLY A 149 -23.55 4.76 -5.80
C GLY A 149 -22.07 5.19 -5.71
N THR A 150 -21.79 6.39 -5.17
CA THR A 150 -20.40 6.85 -4.97
C THR A 150 -19.66 5.94 -3.99
N ALA A 151 -20.30 5.55 -2.89
CA ALA A 151 -19.70 4.65 -1.91
C ALA A 151 -19.45 3.26 -2.51
N ALA A 152 -20.40 2.76 -3.31
CA ALA A 152 -20.26 1.52 -4.07
C ALA A 152 -19.08 1.59 -5.07
N ALA A 153 -18.94 2.68 -5.83
CA ALA A 153 -17.82 2.89 -6.74
C ALA A 153 -16.47 2.87 -6.03
N VAL A 154 -16.37 3.53 -4.88
CA VAL A 154 -15.15 3.52 -4.05
C VAL A 154 -14.85 2.12 -3.50
N ARG A 155 -15.88 1.37 -3.09
CA ARG A 155 -15.76 0.00 -2.57
C ARG A 155 -15.16 -0.94 -3.62
N VAL A 156 -15.71 -0.97 -4.84
CA VAL A 156 -15.25 -1.85 -5.94
C VAL A 156 -13.77 -1.60 -6.29
N VAL A 157 -13.35 -0.34 -6.37
CA VAL A 157 -12.00 0.00 -6.85
C VAL A 157 -10.92 -0.09 -5.78
N GLN A 158 -11.29 -0.11 -4.49
CA GLN A 158 -10.36 -0.07 -3.36
C GLN A 158 -9.35 -1.22 -3.39
N GLY A 159 -9.82 -2.45 -3.58
CA GLY A 159 -8.96 -3.64 -3.59
C GLY A 159 -8.00 -3.63 -4.77
N MET A 160 -8.51 -3.38 -5.98
CA MET A 160 -7.69 -3.28 -7.20
C MET A 160 -6.62 -2.19 -7.06
N ALA A 161 -6.98 -1.01 -6.55
CA ALA A 161 -6.04 0.10 -6.42
C ALA A 161 -4.89 -0.20 -5.45
N LEU A 162 -5.17 -0.91 -4.35
CA LEU A 162 -4.13 -1.37 -3.42
C LEU A 162 -3.17 -2.34 -4.09
N TRP A 163 -3.70 -3.32 -4.83
CA TRP A 163 -2.87 -4.30 -5.55
C TRP A 163 -1.97 -3.64 -6.60
N VAL A 164 -2.53 -2.78 -7.45
CA VAL A 164 -1.78 -2.06 -8.48
C VAL A 164 -0.70 -1.19 -7.83
N ALA A 165 -1.05 -0.42 -6.80
CA ALA A 165 -0.07 0.39 -6.07
C ALA A 165 1.04 -0.47 -5.47
N THR A 166 0.70 -1.62 -4.88
CA THR A 166 1.68 -2.53 -4.25
C THR A 166 2.70 -3.03 -5.26
N ILE A 167 2.25 -3.50 -6.43
CA ILE A 167 3.14 -4.02 -7.48
C ILE A 167 4.05 -2.92 -8.01
N ILE A 168 3.52 -1.72 -8.26
CA ILE A 168 4.30 -0.57 -8.71
C ILE A 168 5.40 -0.26 -7.71
N HIS A 169 5.08 -0.17 -6.42
CA HIS A 169 6.05 0.17 -5.38
C HIS A 169 7.09 -0.92 -5.16
N MET A 170 6.69 -2.20 -5.27
CA MET A 170 7.61 -3.34 -5.21
C MET A 170 8.62 -3.31 -6.36
N ALA A 171 8.17 -3.05 -7.59
CA ALA A 171 9.06 -2.94 -8.74
C ALA A 171 9.97 -1.70 -8.63
N LEU A 172 9.40 -0.55 -8.26
CA LEU A 172 10.14 0.71 -8.15
C LEU A 172 11.25 0.64 -7.10
N VAL A 173 11.00 0.03 -5.93
CA VAL A 173 12.03 -0.04 -4.89
C VAL A 173 13.21 -0.93 -5.30
N GLU A 174 12.96 -2.06 -5.96
CA GLU A 174 14.04 -2.93 -6.43
C GLU A 174 14.81 -2.29 -7.58
N ALA A 175 14.13 -1.61 -8.50
CA ALA A 175 14.78 -0.84 -9.56
C ALA A 175 15.66 0.28 -8.98
N TYR A 176 15.15 1.01 -7.98
CA TYR A 176 15.89 2.07 -7.31
C TYR A 176 17.11 1.53 -6.55
N ILE A 177 16.97 0.42 -5.81
CA ILE A 177 18.08 -0.19 -5.08
C ILE A 177 19.16 -0.67 -6.05
N ARG A 178 18.80 -1.33 -7.16
CA ARG A 178 19.77 -1.80 -8.16
C ARG A 178 20.51 -0.64 -8.84
N SER A 179 19.79 0.40 -9.22
CA SER A 179 20.38 1.60 -9.82
C SER A 179 21.36 2.28 -8.86
N THR A 180 20.96 2.48 -7.60
CA THR A 180 21.83 3.10 -6.59
C THR A 180 23.00 2.21 -6.19
N GLU A 181 22.86 0.88 -6.18
CA GLU A 181 24.00 -0.03 -6.02
C GLU A 181 25.00 0.06 -7.15
N SER A 182 24.54 0.20 -8.40
CA SER A 182 25.43 0.37 -9.55
C SER A 182 26.18 1.71 -9.54
N ALA A 183 25.55 2.75 -8.99
CA ALA A 183 26.15 4.09 -8.86
C ALA A 183 27.00 4.27 -7.58
N ASN A 184 27.04 3.29 -6.67
CA ASN A 184 27.75 3.44 -5.40
C ASN A 184 29.26 3.34 -5.58
N SER A 185 29.96 4.35 -5.08
CA SER A 185 31.42 4.39 -4.98
C SER A 185 31.95 3.44 -3.90
N GLN A 186 32.94 2.63 -4.23
CA GLN A 186 33.72 1.80 -3.32
C GLN A 186 34.92 2.62 -2.77
N ARG A 187 35.23 2.46 -1.49
CA ARG A 187 36.35 3.18 -0.87
C ARG A 187 37.66 2.45 -1.18
N HIS A 188 38.53 3.07 -1.97
CA HIS A 188 39.91 2.64 -2.20
C HIS A 188 40.84 3.56 -1.42
N GLY A 189 41.40 3.05 -0.31
CA GLY A 189 42.21 3.86 0.61
C GLY A 189 41.42 5.02 1.22
N PHE A 190 41.81 6.26 0.89
CA PHE A 190 41.18 7.50 1.39
C PHE A 190 40.16 8.11 0.42
N VAL A 191 39.99 7.55 -0.78
CA VAL A 191 39.12 8.10 -1.84
C VAL A 191 37.91 7.19 -2.08
N LEU A 192 36.77 7.79 -2.40
CA LEU A 192 35.57 7.10 -2.86
C LEU A 192 35.61 7.06 -4.39
N GLU A 193 35.79 5.89 -4.96
CA GLU A 193 35.89 5.67 -6.41
C GLU A 193 34.67 4.88 -6.89
N ALA A 194 34.18 5.12 -8.10
CA ALA A 194 33.08 4.33 -8.65
C ALA A 194 33.44 2.84 -8.72
N ARG A 195 32.49 1.92 -8.58
CA ARG A 195 32.76 0.47 -8.48
C ARG A 195 33.38 -0.13 -9.75
N ASP A 196 33.22 0.56 -10.87
CA ASP A 196 33.80 0.30 -12.19
C ASP A 196 35.16 0.99 -12.40
N PHE A 197 35.72 1.60 -11.36
CA PHE A 197 37.05 2.18 -11.41
C PHE A 197 38.12 1.09 -11.53
N ASP A 198 38.75 1.05 -12.69
CA ASP A 198 39.86 0.16 -13.02
C ASP A 198 41.17 0.88 -12.70
N SER A 199 41.71 0.66 -11.50
CA SER A 199 42.92 1.33 -11.02
C SER A 199 44.15 1.01 -11.90
N GLU A 200 44.17 -0.17 -12.51
CA GLU A 200 45.26 -0.66 -13.35
C GLU A 200 45.34 0.10 -14.70
N LYS A 201 44.20 0.52 -15.26
CA LYS A 201 44.15 1.36 -16.48
C LYS A 201 44.53 2.80 -16.21
N THR A 202 44.15 3.33 -15.05
CA THR A 202 44.40 4.73 -14.70
C THR A 202 45.85 4.96 -14.27
N TYR A 203 46.47 3.95 -13.65
CA TYR A 203 47.84 3.98 -13.15
C TYR A 203 48.82 3.17 -14.01
N SER A 204 48.52 2.95 -15.30
CA SER A 204 49.51 2.43 -16.22
C SER A 204 50.69 3.42 -16.28
N PRO A 205 51.90 3.04 -15.83
CA PRO A 205 53.04 3.91 -15.96
C PRO A 205 53.24 4.15 -17.46
N ARG A 206 52.99 5.38 -17.91
CA ARG A 206 53.40 5.82 -19.23
C ARG A 206 54.91 5.58 -19.26
N ASN A 207 55.38 4.59 -20.02
CA ASN A 207 56.80 4.33 -20.20
C ASN A 207 57.44 5.64 -20.67
N SER A 208 58.10 6.32 -19.74
CA SER A 208 58.76 7.60 -19.97
C SER A 208 60.11 7.24 -20.55
N TYR A 209 60.14 7.04 -21.87
CA TYR A 209 61.36 7.13 -22.64
C TYR A 209 61.68 8.61 -22.86
N TRP A 210 62.22 9.26 -21.83
CA TRP A 210 63.03 10.48 -21.92
C TRP A 210 64.06 10.45 -20.80
#